data_AF-A0A960ZVN3-F1
#
_entry.id   AF-A0A960ZVN3-F1
#
_cell.length_a   1.000
_cell.length_b   1.000
_cell.length_c   1.000
_cell.angle_alpha   90.00
_cell.angle_beta   90.00
_cell.angle_gamma   90.00
#
_symmetry.space_group_name_H-M   'P 1'
#
loop_
_entity.id
_entity.type
_entity.pdbx_description
1 polymer ?
#
loop_
_entity_poly.entity_id
_entity_poly.type
_entity_poly.pdbx_seq_one_letter_code
_entity_poly.pdbx_strand_id
1 'polypeptide(L)'
;RFPDQGEDEAKLASELIGALTLADIGLSVRDLKGEASAAAKGSVDFGGLFIGLSMFLIGAALVFAALLFLFTLERRTAQVGVLMAMGWKPQQVRKTILAEAGCIAVVGVALGILGGGVYTKLALRGLMGVWSGAAQGLPLIYAPSAATMVGAGVGALVVVLATLWWASRKLFKTSPRLLMAGGGAVESVGGGSKDRTLWVAIIAVLAAVGMMYGGTMAKGAEEVAGLFFGSGMMLLVAGMAVALRWMRRGRSDSAPAQSLNQIGMISVKRRPSRSLAVIGMMAGGIFLVTAVNAFRMTANDDLTRRDTGTGGFALLGESSLPVYETLTAKAGIDAFGLDEAMMKDVSVVPFRIREGDDASCLNLNRAQRPVLVGVNAGLLAERKAFAFASGGDAAWTALKPDGDVIPAIADQATAMWGLGLGIGDTLKYEDASGREFEVKLVGMLAGSVLQGKMIIDEQAFLAHYPDASGYRFFLIDTPESDAAELSAHLTRQ
;
A
#
# COMPACT_ATOMS: atom_id res chain seq x y z
N ARG A 1 9.71 52.54 18.70
CA ARG A 1 9.77 54.03 18.69
C ARG A 1 11.16 54.39 18.17
N PHE A 2 11.25 54.84 16.92
CA PHE A 2 12.50 55.40 16.41
C PHE A 2 12.78 56.71 17.16
N PRO A 3 14.03 56.98 17.60
CA PRO A 3 14.36 58.24 18.25
C PRO A 3 14.20 59.37 17.23
N ASP A 4 13.38 60.36 17.56
CA ASP A 4 13.15 61.54 16.73
C ASP A 4 14.41 62.43 16.78
N GLN A 5 15.36 62.13 15.89
CA GLN A 5 16.64 62.86 15.76
C GLN A 5 16.58 63.95 14.67
N GLY A 6 15.39 64.40 14.25
CA GLY A 6 15.25 65.43 13.22
C GLY A 6 15.69 64.98 11.82
N GLU A 7 15.54 63.69 11.52
CA GLU A 7 15.84 63.14 10.21
C GLU A 7 14.74 63.46 9.19
N ASP A 8 15.17 63.80 7.97
CA ASP A 8 14.33 64.10 6.81
C ASP A 8 13.47 62.86 6.45
N GLU A 9 12.16 63.03 6.24
CA GLU A 9 11.18 61.93 6.05
C GLU A 9 11.62 60.97 4.92
N ALA A 10 12.26 61.51 3.89
CA ALA A 10 12.78 60.74 2.76
C ALA A 10 13.95 59.80 3.15
N LYS A 11 14.79 60.18 4.12
CA LYS A 11 15.88 59.32 4.61
C LYS A 11 15.35 58.18 5.46
N LEU A 12 14.44 58.47 6.38
CA LEU A 12 13.82 57.47 7.24
C LEU A 12 13.06 56.42 6.41
N ALA A 13 12.34 56.87 5.37
CA ALA A 13 11.67 55.97 4.43
C ALA A 13 12.65 55.07 3.67
N SER A 14 13.81 55.60 3.25
CA SER A 14 14.84 54.81 2.56
C SER A 14 15.49 53.76 3.47
N GLU A 15 15.71 54.08 4.75
CA GLU A 15 16.25 53.15 5.74
C GLU A 15 15.24 52.05 6.10
N LEU A 16 13.96 52.42 6.24
CA LEU A 16 12.87 51.46 6.43
C LEU A 16 12.75 50.48 5.26
N ILE A 17 12.80 50.98 4.02
CA ILE A 17 12.78 50.10 2.83
C ILE A 17 14.00 49.18 2.79
N GLY A 18 15.18 49.66 3.23
CA GLY A 18 16.39 48.84 3.32
C GLY A 18 16.35 47.77 4.41
N ALA A 19 15.57 47.99 5.48
CA ALA A 19 15.41 47.06 6.60
C ALA A 19 14.23 46.08 6.42
N LEU A 20 13.25 46.42 5.57
CA LEU A 20 12.10 45.58 5.29
C LEU A 20 12.49 44.39 4.41
N THR A 21 12.20 43.20 4.91
CA THR A 21 12.24 41.97 4.11
C THR A 21 10.86 41.67 3.54
N LEU A 22 10.79 40.89 2.46
CA LEU A 22 9.51 40.46 1.87
C LEU A 22 8.62 39.73 2.91
N ALA A 23 9.24 39.01 3.85
CA ALA A 23 8.54 38.29 4.90
C ALA A 23 7.79 39.24 5.85
N ASP A 24 8.30 40.45 6.10
CA ASP A 24 7.69 41.44 7.00
C ASP A 24 6.35 41.98 6.47
N ILE A 25 6.12 41.86 5.16
CA ILE A 25 4.85 42.20 4.50
C ILE A 25 4.05 40.96 4.09
N GLY A 26 4.43 39.78 4.61
CA GLY A 26 3.73 38.51 4.37
C GLY A 26 3.97 37.91 2.98
N LEU A 27 5.00 38.33 2.26
CA LEU A 27 5.38 37.78 0.95
C LEU A 27 6.57 36.83 1.10
N SER A 28 6.43 35.60 0.61
CA SER A 28 7.52 34.61 0.55
C SER A 28 7.83 34.22 -0.90
N VAL A 29 9.12 34.02 -1.19
CA VAL A 29 9.57 33.57 -2.51
C VAL A 29 9.59 32.04 -2.52
N ARG A 30 8.86 31.43 -3.47
CA ARG A 30 8.76 29.97 -3.61
C ARG A 30 9.29 29.51 -4.97
N ASP A 31 10.09 28.45 -4.98
CA ASP A 31 10.48 27.75 -6.22
C ASP A 31 9.38 26.76 -6.61
N LEU A 32 8.31 27.29 -7.23
CA LEU A 32 7.17 26.48 -7.67
C LEU A 32 7.56 25.33 -8.59
N LYS A 33 8.60 25.49 -9.42
CA LYS A 33 9.05 24.44 -10.33
C LYS A 33 9.78 23.34 -9.58
N GLY A 34 10.68 23.71 -8.67
CA GLY A 34 11.37 22.78 -7.78
C GLY A 34 10.37 21.97 -6.94
N GLU A 35 9.46 22.65 -6.26
CA GLU A 35 8.40 22.05 -5.44
C GLU A 35 7.50 21.12 -6.27
N ALA A 36 7.01 21.55 -7.43
CA ALA A 36 6.18 20.72 -8.31
C ALA A 36 6.93 19.47 -8.79
N SER A 37 8.23 19.59 -9.11
CA SER A 37 9.06 18.46 -9.52
C SER A 37 9.33 17.47 -8.38
N ALA A 38 9.45 17.96 -7.14
CA ALA A 38 9.61 17.14 -5.95
C ALA A 38 8.31 16.41 -5.60
N ALA A 39 7.17 17.10 -5.70
CA ALA A 39 5.84 16.54 -5.49
C ALA A 39 5.51 15.46 -6.53
N ALA A 40 5.87 15.67 -7.80
CA ALA A 40 5.62 14.74 -8.91
C ALA A 40 6.42 13.43 -8.85
N LYS A 41 7.44 13.32 -7.97
CA LYS A 41 8.15 12.04 -7.77
C LYS A 41 7.27 10.95 -7.16
N GLY A 42 6.12 11.33 -6.59
CA GLY A 42 5.20 10.42 -5.91
C GLY A 42 5.67 10.09 -4.49
N SER A 43 4.71 9.81 -3.62
CA SER A 43 4.94 9.39 -2.23
C SER A 43 5.22 7.89 -2.13
N VAL A 44 4.62 7.08 -3.00
CA VAL A 44 4.70 5.61 -3.01
C VAL A 44 5.01 5.07 -4.41
N ASP A 45 5.85 4.02 -4.49
CA ASP A 45 6.03 3.25 -5.73
C ASP A 45 4.81 2.31 -5.98
N PHE A 46 3.75 2.88 -6.55
CA PHE A 46 2.60 2.10 -7.00
C PHE A 46 2.99 1.03 -8.03
N GLY A 47 4.03 1.26 -8.84
CA GLY A 47 4.48 0.30 -9.84
C GLY A 47 4.98 -0.98 -9.18
N GLY A 48 5.88 -0.85 -8.20
CA GLY A 48 6.37 -1.95 -7.37
C GLY A 48 5.23 -2.68 -6.66
N LEU A 49 4.29 -1.95 -6.04
CA LEU A 49 3.15 -2.53 -5.34
C LEU A 49 2.22 -3.33 -6.29
N PHE A 50 1.90 -2.77 -7.46
CA PHE A 50 1.11 -3.47 -8.48
C PHE A 50 1.82 -4.71 -9.03
N ILE A 51 3.14 -4.66 -9.24
CA ILE A 51 3.92 -5.81 -9.67
C ILE A 51 3.92 -6.90 -8.58
N GLY A 52 4.11 -6.52 -7.32
CA GLY A 52 4.08 -7.43 -6.17
C GLY A 52 2.74 -8.14 -6.05
N LEU A 53 1.63 -7.40 -6.10
CA LEU A 53 0.28 -7.95 -6.11
C LEU A 53 0.02 -8.84 -7.35
N SER A 54 0.47 -8.39 -8.52
CA SER A 54 0.25 -9.09 -9.79
C SER A 54 1.12 -10.33 -9.95
N MET A 55 2.20 -10.49 -9.20
CA MET A 55 3.12 -11.64 -9.33
C MET A 55 2.38 -12.98 -9.19
N PHE A 56 1.39 -13.07 -8.29
CA PHE A 56 0.59 -14.29 -8.12
C PHE A 56 -0.30 -14.59 -9.33
N LEU A 57 -0.92 -13.56 -9.92
CA LEU A 57 -1.72 -13.69 -11.13
C LEU A 57 -0.86 -14.07 -12.34
N ILE A 58 0.28 -13.39 -12.50
CA ILE A 58 1.25 -13.67 -13.56
C ILE A 58 1.77 -15.11 -13.40
N GLY A 59 2.16 -15.51 -12.19
CA GLY A 59 2.59 -16.86 -11.88
C GLY A 59 1.54 -17.91 -12.21
N ALA A 60 0.28 -17.70 -11.81
CA ALA A 60 -0.83 -18.59 -12.14
C ALA A 60 -1.06 -18.69 -13.66
N ALA A 61 -1.04 -17.56 -14.38
CA ALA A 61 -1.16 -17.52 -15.83
C ALA A 61 -0.01 -18.26 -16.54
N LEU A 62 1.22 -18.13 -16.05
CA LEU A 62 2.39 -18.85 -16.59
C LEU A 62 2.29 -20.36 -16.34
N VAL A 63 1.84 -20.78 -15.16
CA VAL A 63 1.56 -22.20 -14.86
C VAL A 63 0.48 -22.75 -15.80
N PHE A 64 -0.58 -21.98 -16.02
CA PHE A 64 -1.65 -22.34 -16.95
C PHE A 64 -1.13 -22.49 -18.38
N ALA A 65 -0.36 -21.51 -18.87
CA ALA A 65 0.26 -21.56 -20.19
C ALA A 65 1.18 -22.77 -20.35
N ALA A 66 1.99 -23.07 -19.33
CA ALA A 66 2.85 -24.26 -19.31
C ALA A 66 2.04 -25.57 -19.38
N LEU A 67 0.92 -25.66 -18.66
CA LEU A 67 0.04 -26.82 -18.70
C LEU A 67 -0.61 -27.02 -20.07
N LEU A 68 -1.13 -25.95 -20.68
CA LEU A 68 -1.71 -26.00 -22.02
C LEU A 68 -0.67 -26.41 -23.06
N PHE A 69 0.54 -25.88 -22.94
CA PHE A 69 1.64 -26.25 -23.82
C PHE A 69 2.04 -27.72 -23.66
N LEU A 70 2.16 -28.21 -22.42
CA LEU A 70 2.41 -29.62 -22.13
C LEU A 70 1.30 -30.51 -22.68
N PHE A 71 0.04 -30.09 -22.59
CA PHE A 71 -1.09 -30.82 -23.15
C PHE A 71 -1.05 -30.88 -24.69
N THR A 72 -0.67 -29.78 -25.34
CA THR A 72 -0.45 -29.74 -26.79
C THR A 72 0.68 -30.69 -27.20
N LEU A 73 1.78 -30.71 -26.43
CA LEU A 73 2.87 -31.66 -26.65
C LEU A 73 2.40 -33.11 -26.48
N GLU A 74 1.63 -33.43 -25.44
CA GLU A 74 1.06 -34.76 -25.22
C GLU A 74 0.18 -35.20 -26.41
N ARG A 75 -0.69 -34.31 -26.92
CA ARG A 75 -1.54 -34.59 -28.09
C ARG A 75 -0.76 -34.76 -29.40
N ARG A 76 0.42 -34.15 -29.52
CA ARG A 76 1.27 -34.21 -30.71
C ARG A 76 2.42 -35.23 -30.60
N THR A 77 2.39 -36.11 -29.59
CA THR A 77 3.41 -37.15 -29.37
C THR A 77 3.65 -38.04 -30.58
N ALA A 78 2.59 -38.40 -31.33
CA ALA A 78 2.71 -39.16 -32.57
C ALA A 78 3.55 -38.43 -33.63
N GLN A 79 3.33 -37.12 -33.83
CA GLN A 79 4.09 -36.29 -34.77
C GLN A 79 5.57 -36.19 -34.36
N VAL A 80 5.82 -36.01 -33.06
CA VAL A 80 7.17 -35.99 -32.49
C VAL A 80 7.88 -37.34 -32.72
N GLY A 81 7.16 -38.46 -32.59
CA GLY A 81 7.66 -39.81 -32.87
C GLY A 81 8.09 -40.00 -34.33
N VAL A 82 7.27 -39.54 -35.28
CA VAL A 82 7.58 -39.61 -36.72
C VAL A 82 8.80 -38.77 -37.08
N LEU A 83 8.90 -37.53 -36.58
CA LEU A 83 10.05 -36.66 -36.82
C LEU A 83 11.36 -37.28 -36.33
N MET A 84 11.34 -37.89 -35.13
CA MET A 84 12.51 -38.59 -34.60
C MET A 84 12.85 -39.86 -35.40
N ALA A 85 11.84 -40.58 -35.92
CA ALA A 85 12.05 -41.74 -36.79
C ALA A 85 12.71 -41.37 -38.13
N MET A 86 12.43 -40.17 -38.65
CA MET A 86 13.10 -39.61 -39.84
C MET A 86 14.51 -39.06 -39.57
N GLY A 87 15.07 -39.26 -38.37
CA GLY A 87 16.43 -38.88 -38.02
C GLY A 87 16.59 -37.48 -37.42
N TRP A 88 15.50 -36.77 -37.11
CA TRP A 88 15.61 -35.48 -36.42
C TRP A 88 16.10 -35.66 -34.98
N LYS A 89 17.06 -34.82 -34.57
CA LYS A 89 17.55 -34.82 -33.18
C LYS A 89 16.45 -34.26 -32.25
N PRO A 90 16.29 -34.79 -31.01
CA PRO A 90 15.29 -34.29 -30.06
C PRO A 90 15.36 -32.77 -29.79
N GLN A 91 16.57 -32.20 -29.87
CA GLN A 91 16.78 -30.75 -29.74
C GLN A 91 16.20 -29.95 -30.92
N GLN A 92 16.26 -30.48 -32.14
CA GLN A 92 15.71 -29.82 -33.34
C GLN A 92 14.17 -29.81 -33.28
N VAL A 93 13.57 -30.94 -32.88
CA VAL A 93 12.12 -31.02 -32.70
C VAL A 93 11.65 -30.07 -31.59
N ARG A 94 12.36 -30.03 -30.46
CA ARG A 94 12.03 -29.11 -29.35
C ARG A 94 12.14 -27.64 -29.76
N LYS A 95 13.19 -27.24 -30.49
CA LYS A 95 13.34 -25.87 -30.99
C LYS A 95 12.20 -25.48 -31.92
N THR A 96 11.79 -26.39 -32.80
CA THR A 96 10.71 -26.16 -33.77
C THR A 96 9.37 -25.91 -33.05
N ILE A 97 9.04 -26.75 -32.06
CA ILE A 97 7.80 -26.58 -31.30
C ILE A 97 7.84 -25.33 -30.40
N LEU A 98 8.99 -25.01 -29.81
CA LEU A 98 9.15 -23.75 -29.07
C LEU A 98 9.06 -22.52 -29.99
N ALA A 99 9.49 -22.62 -31.24
CA ALA A 99 9.34 -21.54 -32.22
C ALA A 99 7.86 -21.33 -32.59
N GLU A 100 7.09 -22.40 -32.84
CA GLU A 100 5.63 -22.32 -33.06
C GLU A 100 4.92 -21.66 -31.88
N ALA A 101 5.23 -22.11 -30.66
CA ALA A 101 4.68 -21.51 -29.44
C ALA A 101 5.15 -20.06 -29.25
N GLY A 102 6.36 -19.72 -29.68
CA GLY A 102 6.89 -18.37 -29.68
C GLY A 102 6.13 -17.44 -30.62
N CYS A 103 5.76 -17.90 -31.81
CA CYS A 103 4.91 -17.13 -32.73
C CYS A 103 3.55 -16.81 -32.08
N ILE A 104 2.93 -17.79 -31.42
CA ILE A 104 1.68 -17.60 -30.68
C ILE A 104 1.88 -16.61 -29.52
N ALA A 105 2.99 -16.72 -28.79
CA ALA A 105 3.31 -15.82 -27.69
C ALA A 105 3.49 -14.36 -28.16
N VAL A 106 4.10 -14.12 -29.33
CA VAL A 106 4.22 -12.76 -29.90
C VAL A 106 2.85 -12.15 -30.16
N VAL A 107 1.92 -12.90 -30.76
CA VAL A 107 0.54 -12.43 -30.98
C VAL A 107 -0.16 -12.18 -29.63
N GLY A 108 0.02 -13.08 -28.67
CA GLY A 108 -0.53 -12.93 -27.32
C GLY A 108 -0.02 -11.68 -26.61
N VAL A 109 1.27 -11.37 -26.72
CA VAL A 109 1.88 -10.15 -26.15
C VAL A 109 1.33 -8.90 -26.83
N ALA A 110 1.21 -8.90 -28.17
CA ALA A 110 0.64 -7.76 -28.90
C ALA A 110 -0.81 -7.49 -28.47
N LEU A 111 -1.63 -8.54 -28.37
CA LEU A 111 -3.00 -8.44 -27.86
C LEU A 111 -3.03 -8.01 -26.38
N GLY A 112 -2.08 -8.47 -25.57
CA GLY A 112 -1.96 -8.09 -24.16
C GLY A 112 -1.62 -6.61 -23.97
N ILE A 113 -0.72 -6.05 -24.78
CA ILE A 113 -0.39 -4.62 -24.75
C ILE A 113 -1.61 -3.76 -25.15
N LEU A 114 -2.30 -4.15 -26.22
CA LEU A 114 -3.51 -3.46 -26.68
C LEU A 114 -4.63 -3.54 -25.64
N GLY A 115 -4.91 -4.75 -25.14
CA GLY A 115 -5.93 -5.00 -24.12
C GLY A 115 -5.61 -4.29 -22.80
N GLY A 116 -4.35 -4.29 -22.37
CA GLY A 116 -3.89 -3.56 -21.19
C GLY A 116 -4.12 -2.06 -21.33
N GLY A 117 -3.81 -1.47 -22.49
CA GLY A 117 -4.08 -0.06 -22.75
C GLY A 117 -5.57 0.30 -22.70
N VAL A 118 -6.44 -0.56 -23.26
CA VAL A 118 -7.90 -0.38 -23.19
C VAL A 118 -8.37 -0.50 -21.74
N TYR A 119 -7.90 -1.51 -21.01
CA TYR A 119 -8.25 -1.73 -19.61
C TYR A 119 -7.86 -0.54 -18.73
N THR A 120 -6.63 -0.02 -18.84
CA THR A 120 -6.19 1.14 -18.07
C THR A 120 -7.07 2.37 -18.35
N LYS A 121 -7.41 2.63 -19.61
CA LYS A 121 -8.32 3.74 -19.96
C LYS A 121 -9.70 3.58 -19.32
N LEU A 122 -10.25 2.37 -19.31
CA LEU A 122 -11.54 2.08 -18.67
C LEU A 122 -11.46 2.22 -17.15
N ALA A 123 -10.39 1.71 -16.54
CA ALA A 123 -10.15 1.84 -15.10
C ALA A 123 -10.04 3.31 -14.67
N LEU A 124 -9.26 4.12 -15.40
CA LEU A 124 -9.14 5.56 -15.14
C LEU A 124 -10.48 6.30 -15.29
N ARG A 125 -11.30 5.94 -16.28
CA ARG A 125 -12.67 6.47 -16.40
C ARG A 125 -13.55 6.08 -15.22
N GLY A 126 -13.42 4.85 -14.72
CA GLY A 126 -14.14 4.39 -13.53
C GLY A 126 -13.74 5.17 -12.27
N LEU A 127 -12.43 5.39 -12.09
CA LEU A 127 -11.86 6.18 -11.00
C LEU A 127 -12.34 7.64 -11.02
N MET A 128 -12.37 8.27 -12.20
CA MET A 128 -12.85 9.65 -12.33
C MET A 128 -14.37 9.78 -12.24
N GLY A 129 -15.12 8.72 -12.53
CA GLY A 129 -16.58 8.72 -12.52
C GLY A 129 -17.16 8.25 -11.20
N VAL A 130 -17.28 6.93 -11.05
CA VAL A 130 -18.01 6.29 -9.93
C VAL A 130 -17.23 6.38 -8.61
N TRP A 131 -15.90 6.54 -8.67
CA TRP A 131 -15.02 6.57 -7.50
C TRP A 131 -14.34 7.94 -7.32
N SER A 132 -14.97 9.02 -7.77
CA SER A 132 -14.39 10.38 -7.75
C SER A 132 -13.92 10.84 -6.37
N GLY A 133 -14.61 10.42 -5.30
CA GLY A 133 -14.22 10.67 -3.91
C GLY A 133 -12.88 10.03 -3.49
N ALA A 134 -12.45 8.95 -4.16
CA ALA A 134 -11.16 8.32 -3.89
C ALA A 134 -9.98 9.05 -4.57
N ALA A 135 -10.24 9.85 -5.61
CA ALA A 135 -9.22 10.57 -6.36
C ALA A 135 -9.11 12.05 -5.97
N GLN A 136 -9.85 12.51 -4.95
CA GLN A 136 -9.87 13.91 -4.48
C GLN A 136 -10.02 14.93 -5.63
N GLY A 137 -10.74 14.57 -6.69
CA GLY A 137 -10.97 15.43 -7.86
C GLY A 137 -9.77 15.62 -8.81
N LEU A 138 -8.65 14.91 -8.63
CA LEU A 138 -7.48 15.02 -9.53
C LEU A 138 -7.77 14.40 -10.92
N PRO A 139 -7.55 15.13 -12.04
CA PRO A 139 -7.75 14.59 -13.38
C PRO A 139 -6.65 13.57 -13.73
N LEU A 140 -6.98 12.29 -13.74
CA LEU A 140 -6.05 11.23 -14.11
C LEU A 140 -5.94 11.10 -15.64
N ILE A 141 -4.80 11.52 -16.19
CA ILE A 141 -4.52 11.48 -17.63
C ILE A 141 -3.78 10.20 -17.99
N TYR A 142 -4.29 9.48 -18.98
CA TYR A 142 -3.60 8.32 -19.53
C TYR A 142 -2.40 8.75 -20.40
N ALA A 143 -1.18 8.57 -19.88
CA ALA A 143 0.07 8.88 -20.57
C ALA A 143 0.91 7.61 -20.81
N PRO A 144 0.72 6.90 -21.95
CA PRO A 144 1.50 5.71 -22.25
C PRO A 144 2.93 6.08 -22.65
N SER A 145 3.92 5.39 -22.09
CA SER A 145 5.31 5.48 -22.52
C SER A 145 5.65 4.35 -23.48
N ALA A 146 6.25 4.67 -24.63
CA ALA A 146 6.72 3.65 -25.57
C ALA A 146 7.75 2.72 -24.93
N ALA A 147 8.60 3.25 -24.04
CA ALA A 147 9.60 2.47 -23.34
C ALA A 147 8.96 1.43 -22.40
N THR A 148 7.90 1.79 -21.67
CA THR A 148 7.21 0.84 -20.77
C THR A 148 6.44 -0.22 -21.55
N MET A 149 5.82 0.15 -22.68
CA MET A 149 5.12 -0.80 -23.55
C MET A 149 6.07 -1.82 -24.17
N VAL A 150 7.22 -1.36 -24.70
CA VAL A 150 8.24 -2.25 -25.28
C VAL A 150 8.88 -3.11 -24.19
N GLY A 151 9.22 -2.51 -23.04
CA GLY A 151 9.79 -3.23 -21.90
C GLY A 151 8.87 -4.33 -21.38
N ALA A 152 7.57 -4.03 -21.19
CA ALA A 152 6.56 -5.00 -20.78
C ALA A 152 6.38 -6.10 -21.84
N GLY A 153 6.36 -5.74 -23.12
CA GLY A 153 6.24 -6.69 -24.22
C GLY A 153 7.41 -7.68 -24.30
N VAL A 154 8.64 -7.16 -24.30
CA VAL A 154 9.85 -7.99 -24.32
C VAL A 154 9.95 -8.83 -23.04
N GLY A 155 9.70 -8.23 -21.88
CA GLY A 155 9.71 -8.93 -20.60
C GLY A 155 8.72 -10.10 -20.57
N ALA A 156 7.46 -9.86 -20.95
CA ALA A 156 6.43 -10.90 -21.03
C ALA A 156 6.82 -12.02 -22.00
N LEU A 157 7.33 -11.67 -23.19
CA LEU A 157 7.77 -12.64 -24.18
C LEU A 157 8.90 -13.53 -23.65
N VAL A 158 9.93 -12.94 -23.04
CA VAL A 158 11.06 -13.65 -22.46
C VAL A 158 10.60 -14.59 -21.35
N VAL A 159 9.76 -14.11 -20.43
CA VAL A 159 9.28 -14.92 -19.30
C VAL A 159 8.41 -16.09 -19.77
N VAL A 160 7.50 -15.87 -20.73
CA VAL A 160 6.70 -16.93 -21.33
C VAL A 160 7.59 -17.96 -22.02
N LEU A 161 8.51 -17.53 -22.90
CA LEU A 161 9.43 -18.43 -23.60
C LEU A 161 10.31 -19.23 -22.64
N ALA A 162 10.83 -18.58 -21.59
CA ALA A 162 11.62 -19.24 -20.55
C ALA A 162 10.79 -20.29 -19.80
N THR A 163 9.52 -19.98 -19.50
CA THR A 163 8.58 -20.90 -18.84
C THR A 163 8.28 -22.12 -19.74
N LEU A 164 7.97 -21.89 -21.02
CA LEU A 164 7.70 -22.97 -21.99
C LEU A 164 8.95 -23.82 -22.25
N TRP A 165 10.12 -23.18 -22.31
CA TRP A 165 11.39 -23.87 -22.40
C TRP A 165 11.64 -24.74 -21.16
N TRP A 166 11.44 -24.20 -19.97
CA TRP A 166 11.61 -24.96 -18.73
C TRP A 166 10.63 -26.13 -18.63
N ALA A 167 9.36 -25.91 -18.95
CA ALA A 167 8.31 -26.92 -18.96
C ALA A 167 8.62 -28.07 -19.94
N SER A 168 9.10 -27.76 -21.15
CA SER A 168 9.48 -28.79 -22.15
C SER A 168 10.74 -29.58 -21.79
N ARG A 169 11.61 -29.07 -20.91
CA ARG A 169 12.94 -29.67 -20.65
C ARG A 169 12.87 -31.10 -20.11
N LYS A 170 11.82 -31.44 -19.35
CA LYS A 170 11.63 -32.78 -18.78
C LYS A 170 11.10 -33.79 -19.80
N LEU A 171 10.22 -33.35 -20.70
CA LEU A 171 9.56 -34.24 -21.67
C LEU A 171 10.56 -34.81 -22.70
N PHE A 172 11.49 -33.99 -23.18
CA PHE A 172 12.51 -34.41 -24.15
C PHE A 172 13.72 -35.14 -23.54
N LYS A 173 13.73 -35.36 -22.21
CA LYS A 173 14.70 -36.23 -21.53
C LYS A 173 14.21 -37.67 -21.41
N THR A 174 12.93 -37.94 -21.64
CA THR A 174 12.34 -39.28 -21.58
C THR A 174 12.50 -40.00 -22.92
N SER A 175 12.74 -41.31 -22.90
CA SER A 175 13.08 -42.06 -24.10
C SER A 175 11.93 -42.08 -25.13
N PRO A 176 12.22 -41.93 -26.44
CA PRO A 176 11.23 -41.94 -27.53
C PRO A 176 10.28 -43.15 -27.56
N ARG A 177 10.76 -44.31 -27.08
CA ARG A 177 9.97 -45.56 -27.01
C ARG A 177 8.81 -45.48 -26.01
N LEU A 178 8.99 -44.78 -24.89
CA LEU A 178 7.93 -44.55 -23.89
C LEU A 178 6.86 -43.57 -24.40
N LEU A 179 7.25 -42.62 -25.27
CA LEU A 179 6.31 -41.67 -25.89
C LEU A 179 5.42 -42.34 -26.95
N MET A 180 5.94 -43.35 -27.67
CA MET A 180 5.20 -44.10 -28.69
C MET A 180 4.26 -45.18 -28.11
N ALA A 181 4.54 -45.71 -26.91
CA ALA A 181 3.74 -46.74 -26.28
C ALA A 181 2.44 -46.24 -25.61
N GLY A 182 2.04 -44.97 -25.83
CA GLY A 182 0.90 -44.35 -25.14
C GLY A 182 1.09 -44.20 -23.63
N GLY A 183 2.24 -44.63 -23.10
CA GLY A 183 2.68 -44.45 -21.72
C GLY A 183 3.08 -43.00 -21.51
N GLY A 184 2.08 -42.12 -21.53
CA GLY A 184 2.25 -40.70 -21.24
C GLY A 184 3.13 -40.57 -20.02
N ALA A 185 4.32 -40.01 -20.23
CA ALA A 185 5.43 -39.87 -19.30
C ALA A 185 5.13 -40.59 -17.97
N VAL A 186 5.45 -41.89 -17.90
CA VAL A 186 5.76 -42.45 -16.58
C VAL A 186 6.83 -41.53 -16.07
N GLU A 187 6.45 -40.65 -15.15
CA GLU A 187 7.34 -39.75 -14.46
C GLU A 187 8.39 -40.66 -13.81
N SER A 188 9.47 -40.94 -14.54
CA SER A 188 10.76 -41.31 -13.97
C SER A 188 11.33 -40.02 -13.38
N VAL A 189 10.57 -39.42 -12.46
CA VAL A 189 11.10 -38.46 -11.52
C VAL A 189 12.01 -39.32 -10.68
N GLY A 190 13.32 -39.19 -10.92
CA GLY A 190 14.34 -39.87 -10.16
C GLY A 190 14.01 -39.81 -8.68
N GLY A 191 14.32 -40.88 -7.96
CA GLY A 191 14.11 -41.02 -6.52
C GLY A 191 14.90 -39.98 -5.70
N GLY A 192 14.60 -38.69 -5.89
CA GLY A 192 14.91 -37.67 -4.90
C GLY A 192 14.15 -38.07 -3.66
N SER A 193 14.91 -38.40 -2.61
CA SER A 193 14.38 -39.02 -1.41
C SER A 193 13.15 -38.26 -0.93
N LYS A 194 12.18 -38.99 -0.37
CA LYS A 194 10.99 -38.44 0.27
C LYS A 194 11.38 -37.28 1.22
N ASP A 195 12.58 -37.29 1.77
CA ASP A 195 13.10 -36.27 2.68
C ASP A 195 13.34 -34.93 2.01
N ARG A 196 13.73 -34.86 0.73
CA ARG A 196 14.01 -33.58 0.06
C ARG A 196 12.76 -32.68 -0.03
N THR A 197 11.59 -33.24 -0.30
CA THR A 197 10.33 -32.47 -0.30
C THR A 197 9.92 -32.00 1.08
N LEU A 198 10.28 -32.75 2.13
CA LEU A 198 10.02 -32.35 3.51
C LEU A 198 10.95 -31.20 3.92
N TRP A 199 12.24 -31.30 3.59
CA TRP A 199 13.21 -30.23 3.82
C TRP A 199 12.84 -28.93 3.10
N VAL A 200 12.36 -29.01 1.85
CA VAL A 200 11.85 -27.81 1.14
C VAL A 200 10.69 -27.17 1.89
N ALA A 201 9.74 -27.96 2.41
CA ALA A 201 8.63 -27.42 3.18
C ALA A 201 9.10 -26.78 4.49
N ILE A 202 10.01 -27.43 5.22
CA ILE A 202 10.57 -26.92 6.48
C ILE A 202 11.34 -25.62 6.24
N ILE A 203 12.23 -25.58 5.25
CA ILE A 203 13.02 -24.39 4.91
C ILE A 203 12.09 -23.25 4.50
N ALA A 204 11.06 -23.52 3.70
CA ALA A 204 10.10 -22.51 3.29
C ALA A 204 9.29 -21.96 4.48
N VAL A 205 8.87 -22.81 5.42
CA VAL A 205 8.20 -22.35 6.65
C VAL A 205 9.15 -21.50 7.51
N LEU A 206 10.39 -21.95 7.70
CA LEU A 206 11.39 -21.17 8.46
C LEU A 206 11.68 -19.82 7.79
N ALA A 207 11.78 -19.79 6.47
CA ALA A 207 11.93 -18.56 5.71
C ALA A 207 10.69 -17.64 5.86
N ALA A 208 9.48 -18.20 5.82
CA ALA A 208 8.26 -17.44 6.05
C ALA A 208 8.22 -16.82 7.44
N VAL A 209 8.54 -17.59 8.49
CA VAL A 209 8.61 -17.10 9.87
C VAL A 209 9.69 -16.02 10.01
N GLY A 210 10.86 -16.20 9.38
CA GLY A 210 11.92 -15.21 9.33
C GLY A 210 11.48 -13.91 8.65
N MET A 211 10.73 -13.99 7.54
CA MET A 211 10.18 -12.82 6.85
C MET A 211 9.08 -12.12 7.67
N MET A 212 8.21 -12.88 8.36
CA MET A 212 7.20 -12.32 9.25
C MET A 212 7.84 -11.57 10.43
N TYR A 213 8.90 -12.14 11.02
CA TYR A 213 9.66 -11.46 12.06
C TYR A 213 10.46 -10.27 11.53
N GLY A 214 11.01 -10.35 10.32
CA GLY A 214 11.64 -9.21 9.65
C GLY A 214 10.65 -8.07 9.42
N GLY A 215 9.39 -8.39 9.13
CA GLY A 215 8.32 -7.42 8.89
C GLY A 215 7.98 -6.58 10.12
N THR A 216 8.15 -7.10 11.34
CA THR A 216 7.92 -6.32 12.57
C THR A 216 9.06 -5.34 12.87
N MET A 217 10.22 -5.51 12.23
CA MET A 217 11.40 -4.66 12.39
C MET A 217 11.61 -3.71 11.21
N ALA A 218 10.88 -3.92 10.11
CA ALA A 218 10.98 -3.11 8.91
C ALA A 218 10.44 -1.70 9.18
N LYS A 219 11.19 -0.69 8.74
CA LYS A 219 10.83 0.73 8.87
C LYS A 219 10.18 1.26 7.58
N GLY A 220 10.51 0.65 6.44
CA GLY A 220 9.95 1.01 5.15
C GLY A 220 8.62 0.31 4.91
N ALA A 221 7.64 1.09 4.47
CA ALA A 221 6.30 0.60 4.18
C ALA A 221 6.29 -0.43 3.03
N GLU A 222 7.10 -0.18 2.00
CA GLU A 222 7.33 -1.10 0.88
C GLU A 222 7.99 -2.41 1.31
N GLU A 223 8.92 -2.35 2.27
CA GLU A 223 9.59 -3.52 2.84
C GLU A 223 8.59 -4.41 3.58
N VAL A 224 7.70 -3.81 4.39
CA VAL A 224 6.65 -4.53 5.11
C VAL A 224 5.72 -5.25 4.13
N ALA A 225 5.27 -4.56 3.09
CA ALA A 225 4.42 -5.15 2.05
C ALA A 225 5.15 -6.29 1.31
N GLY A 226 6.41 -6.09 0.92
CA GLY A 226 7.24 -7.10 0.27
C GLY A 226 7.45 -8.35 1.13
N LEU A 227 7.71 -8.17 2.43
CA LEU A 227 7.86 -9.26 3.40
C LEU A 227 6.55 -10.00 3.65
N PHE A 228 5.41 -9.30 3.69
CA PHE A 228 4.09 -9.91 3.78
C PHE A 228 3.83 -10.84 2.57
N PHE A 229 3.96 -10.33 1.34
CA PHE A 229 3.75 -11.15 0.13
C PHE A 229 4.80 -12.26 -0.01
N GLY A 230 6.05 -11.98 0.35
CA GLY A 230 7.14 -12.96 0.37
C GLY A 230 6.87 -14.11 1.33
N SER A 231 6.42 -13.81 2.56
CA SER A 231 6.04 -14.83 3.55
C SER A 231 4.87 -15.69 3.06
N GLY A 232 3.85 -15.06 2.46
CA GLY A 232 2.72 -15.76 1.84
C GLY A 232 3.14 -16.69 0.71
N MET A 233 4.06 -16.25 -0.16
CA MET A 233 4.64 -17.09 -1.21
C MET A 233 5.41 -18.28 -0.63
N MET A 234 6.21 -18.08 0.41
CA MET A 234 6.95 -19.18 1.05
C MET A 234 6.02 -20.20 1.69
N LEU A 235 4.94 -19.76 2.35
CA LEU A 235 3.90 -20.65 2.88
C LEU A 235 3.17 -21.40 1.76
N LEU A 236 2.89 -20.75 0.64
CA LEU A 236 2.32 -21.40 -0.55
C LEU A 236 3.26 -22.50 -1.07
N VAL A 237 4.56 -22.22 -1.19
CA VAL A 237 5.58 -23.20 -1.62
C VAL A 237 5.64 -24.37 -0.63
N ALA A 238 5.57 -24.11 0.68
CA ALA A 238 5.52 -25.15 1.70
C ALA A 238 4.26 -26.03 1.55
N GLY A 239 3.09 -25.41 1.39
CA GLY A 239 1.82 -26.12 1.15
C GLY A 239 1.86 -26.98 -0.12
N MET A 240 2.43 -26.45 -1.20
CA MET A 240 2.64 -27.19 -2.45
C MET A 240 3.59 -28.39 -2.27
N ALA A 241 4.68 -28.23 -1.51
CA ALA A 241 5.62 -29.29 -1.22
C ALA A 241 4.97 -30.41 -0.38
N VAL A 242 4.13 -30.06 0.61
CA VAL A 242 3.35 -31.00 1.41
C VAL A 242 2.31 -31.71 0.55
N ALA A 243 1.56 -31.00 -0.30
CA ALA A 243 0.59 -31.60 -1.23
C ALA A 243 1.28 -32.58 -2.19
N LEU A 244 2.44 -32.22 -2.73
CA LEU A 244 3.25 -33.09 -3.58
C LEU A 244 3.74 -34.33 -2.83
N ARG A 245 4.17 -34.19 -1.57
CA ARG A 245 4.55 -35.32 -0.72
C ARG A 245 3.37 -36.24 -0.44
N TRP A 246 2.18 -35.69 -0.15
CA TRP A 246 0.96 -36.45 0.07
C TRP A 246 0.52 -37.22 -1.18
N MET A 247 0.58 -36.60 -2.37
CA MET A 247 0.27 -37.30 -3.62
C MET A 247 1.28 -38.42 -3.94
N ARG A 248 2.53 -38.26 -3.51
CA ARG A 248 3.59 -39.28 -3.67
C ARG A 248 3.53 -40.37 -2.59
N ARG A 249 2.91 -40.11 -1.43
CA ARG A 249 2.65 -41.09 -0.37
C ARG A 249 1.38 -41.88 -0.70
N GLY A 250 1.49 -43.20 -0.78
CA GLY A 250 0.35 -44.09 -1.06
C GLY A 250 0.26 -44.61 -2.50
N ARG A 251 1.35 -44.61 -3.28
CA ARG A 251 1.43 -45.36 -4.55
C ARG A 251 1.49 -46.89 -4.37
N SER A 252 1.29 -47.38 -3.15
CA SER A 252 1.50 -48.78 -2.73
C SER A 252 0.25 -49.43 -2.13
N ASP A 253 -0.92 -48.80 -2.22
CA ASP A 253 -2.18 -49.46 -1.84
C ASP A 253 -2.75 -50.15 -3.07
N SER A 254 -2.54 -51.46 -3.14
CA SER A 254 -3.01 -52.38 -4.19
C SER A 254 -4.51 -52.69 -4.08
N ALA A 255 -5.23 -52.07 -3.14
CA ALA A 255 -6.63 -52.36 -2.89
C ALA A 255 -7.53 -51.70 -3.97
N PRO A 256 -8.49 -52.43 -4.57
CA PRO A 256 -9.44 -51.86 -5.50
C PRO A 256 -10.30 -50.79 -4.80
N ALA A 257 -10.57 -49.68 -5.49
CA ALA A 257 -11.39 -48.60 -4.94
C ALA A 257 -12.83 -49.07 -4.74
N GLN A 258 -13.36 -48.84 -3.54
CA GLN A 258 -14.70 -49.24 -3.11
C GLN A 258 -15.69 -48.05 -3.08
N SER A 259 -15.24 -46.82 -3.30
CA SER A 259 -16.12 -45.63 -3.34
C SER A 259 -15.71 -44.59 -4.38
N LEU A 260 -16.65 -43.75 -4.81
CA LEU A 260 -16.41 -42.64 -5.74
C LEU A 260 -15.33 -41.67 -5.22
N ASN A 261 -15.31 -41.43 -3.92
CA ASN A 261 -14.31 -40.58 -3.26
C ASN A 261 -12.90 -41.20 -3.35
N GLN A 262 -12.78 -42.53 -3.22
CA GLN A 262 -11.50 -43.23 -3.40
C GLN A 262 -11.04 -43.17 -4.86
N ILE A 263 -11.94 -43.33 -5.83
CA ILE A 263 -11.62 -43.19 -7.26
C ILE A 263 -11.12 -41.76 -7.56
N GLY A 264 -11.79 -40.74 -7.03
CA GLY A 264 -11.37 -39.34 -7.12
C GLY A 264 -9.97 -39.13 -6.55
N MET A 265 -9.72 -39.67 -5.35
CA MET A 265 -8.43 -39.54 -4.66
C MET A 265 -7.27 -40.21 -5.42
N ILE A 266 -7.51 -41.40 -5.98
CA ILE A 266 -6.53 -42.11 -6.82
C ILE A 266 -6.24 -41.31 -8.10
N SER A 267 -7.28 -40.71 -8.70
CA SER A 267 -7.15 -39.89 -9.91
C SER A 267 -6.24 -38.67 -9.68
N VAL A 268 -6.37 -38.01 -8.52
CA VAL A 268 -5.50 -36.88 -8.12
C VAL A 268 -4.03 -37.31 -8.01
N LYS A 269 -3.77 -38.50 -7.45
CA LYS A 269 -2.41 -39.04 -7.27
C LYS A 269 -1.78 -39.59 -8.55
N ARG A 270 -2.58 -39.89 -9.58
CA ARG A 270 -2.12 -40.50 -10.84
C ARG A 270 -1.18 -39.60 -11.64
N ARG A 271 -1.45 -38.29 -11.68
CA ARG A 271 -0.63 -37.28 -12.40
C ARG A 271 -0.29 -36.12 -11.45
N PRO A 272 0.63 -36.31 -10.49
CA PRO A 272 0.84 -35.36 -9.39
C PRO A 272 1.28 -33.98 -9.86
N SER A 273 2.07 -33.87 -10.95
CA SER A 273 2.44 -32.56 -11.49
C SER A 273 1.28 -31.76 -12.07
N ARG A 274 0.32 -32.41 -12.73
CA ARG A 274 -0.87 -31.74 -13.27
C ARG A 274 -1.81 -31.31 -12.14
N SER A 275 -2.05 -32.20 -11.18
CA SER A 275 -2.84 -31.90 -9.98
C SER A 275 -2.21 -30.76 -9.17
N LEU A 276 -0.88 -30.78 -8.96
CA LEU A 276 -0.16 -29.73 -8.24
C LEU A 276 -0.29 -28.36 -8.91
N ALA A 277 -0.23 -28.32 -10.24
CA ALA A 277 -0.36 -27.08 -10.99
C ALA A 277 -1.78 -26.48 -10.85
N VAL A 278 -2.83 -27.31 -10.87
CA VAL A 278 -4.21 -26.87 -10.60
C VAL A 278 -4.37 -26.34 -9.18
N ILE A 279 -3.83 -27.07 -8.19
CA ILE A 279 -3.83 -26.64 -6.78
C ILE A 279 -3.11 -25.29 -6.63
N GLY A 280 -1.92 -25.14 -7.23
CA GLY A 280 -1.12 -23.92 -7.16
C GLY A 280 -1.82 -22.71 -7.77
N MET A 281 -2.47 -22.87 -8.94
CA MET A 281 -3.24 -21.79 -9.57
C MET A 281 -4.42 -21.33 -8.70
N MET A 282 -5.19 -22.28 -8.16
CA MET A 282 -6.32 -21.96 -7.28
C MET A 282 -5.86 -21.31 -5.98
N ALA A 283 -4.80 -21.85 -5.35
CA ALA A 283 -4.25 -21.33 -4.12
C ALA A 283 -3.67 -19.91 -4.28
N GLY A 284 -3.00 -19.61 -5.40
CA GLY A 284 -2.53 -18.26 -5.72
C GLY A 284 -3.67 -17.25 -5.86
N GLY A 285 -4.78 -17.64 -6.51
CA GLY A 285 -5.97 -16.80 -6.63
C GLY A 285 -6.68 -16.53 -5.29
N ILE A 286 -6.86 -17.58 -4.46
CA ILE A 286 -7.44 -17.43 -3.12
C ILE A 286 -6.55 -16.56 -2.24
N PHE A 287 -5.24 -16.79 -2.26
CA PHE A 287 -4.28 -15.98 -1.51
C PHE A 287 -4.39 -14.50 -1.87
N LEU A 288 -4.47 -14.16 -3.16
CA LEU A 288 -4.61 -12.78 -3.62
C LEU A 288 -5.87 -12.10 -3.05
N VAL A 289 -7.03 -12.75 -3.19
CA VAL A 289 -8.31 -12.18 -2.73
C VAL A 289 -8.30 -12.01 -1.22
N THR A 290 -7.82 -13.00 -0.48
CA THR A 290 -7.72 -12.93 0.98
C THR A 290 -6.71 -11.88 1.44
N ALA A 291 -5.55 -11.77 0.77
CA ALA A 291 -4.53 -10.77 1.07
C ALA A 291 -5.08 -9.35 0.89
N VAL A 292 -5.72 -9.06 -0.25
CA VAL A 292 -6.31 -7.74 -0.51
C VAL A 292 -7.41 -7.41 0.50
N ASN A 293 -8.28 -8.39 0.83
CA ASN A 293 -9.31 -8.18 1.84
C ASN A 293 -8.75 -7.98 3.25
N ALA A 294 -7.62 -8.61 3.60
CA ALA A 294 -6.97 -8.42 4.89
C ALA A 294 -6.39 -7.01 5.06
N PHE A 295 -6.02 -6.33 3.98
CA PHE A 295 -5.59 -4.92 4.00
C PHE A 295 -6.75 -3.93 4.07
N ARG A 296 -8.01 -4.38 3.92
CA ARG A 296 -9.16 -3.50 4.04
C ARG A 296 -9.42 -3.19 5.52
N MET A 297 -9.04 -1.98 5.93
CA MET A 297 -9.42 -1.46 7.25
C MET A 297 -10.90 -1.08 7.24
N THR A 298 -11.61 -1.43 8.30
CA THR A 298 -12.96 -0.94 8.57
C THR A 298 -12.86 0.05 9.72
N ALA A 299 -13.61 1.14 9.68
CA ALA A 299 -13.84 1.91 10.90
C ALA A 299 -14.53 0.94 11.87
N ASN A 300 -13.92 0.69 13.04
CA ASN A 300 -14.55 -0.15 14.06
C ASN A 300 -15.96 0.39 14.32
N ASP A 301 -16.96 -0.49 14.32
CA ASP A 301 -18.37 -0.10 14.51
C ASP A 301 -18.63 0.53 15.89
N ASP A 302 -17.71 0.39 16.85
CA ASP A 302 -17.81 0.96 18.19
C ASP A 302 -17.03 2.28 18.31
N LEU A 303 -17.74 3.38 18.07
CA LEU A 303 -17.23 4.76 18.14
C LEU A 303 -16.83 5.19 19.56
N THR A 304 -17.26 4.46 20.59
CA THR A 304 -16.99 4.82 22.00
C THR A 304 -15.61 4.35 22.49
N ARG A 305 -14.99 3.43 21.74
CA ARG A 305 -13.67 2.90 22.08
C ARG A 305 -12.56 3.89 21.75
N ARG A 306 -11.82 4.27 22.79
CA ARG A 306 -10.73 5.25 22.71
C ARG A 306 -9.44 4.70 22.09
N ASP A 307 -9.26 3.39 22.10
CA ASP A 307 -8.11 2.68 21.52
C ASP A 307 -8.27 2.40 20.00
N THR A 308 -9.05 3.24 19.31
CA THR A 308 -9.36 3.09 17.89
C THR A 308 -8.88 4.31 17.09
N GLY A 309 -9.01 4.22 15.76
CA GLY A 309 -8.62 5.28 14.84
C GLY A 309 -9.37 6.60 15.03
N THR A 310 -10.57 6.60 15.62
CA THR A 310 -11.32 7.82 15.94
C THR A 310 -10.96 8.39 17.30
N GLY A 311 -10.21 7.66 18.13
CA GLY A 311 -9.82 8.09 19.47
C GLY A 311 -10.99 8.17 20.47
N GLY A 312 -12.14 7.60 20.13
CA GLY A 312 -13.38 7.70 20.92
C GLY A 312 -14.19 8.96 20.65
N PHE A 313 -13.87 9.71 19.58
CA PHE A 313 -14.65 10.88 19.15
C PHE A 313 -15.70 10.46 18.14
N ALA A 314 -16.95 10.87 18.36
CA ALA A 314 -18.08 10.53 17.50
C ALA A 314 -18.16 11.43 16.26
N LEU A 315 -17.74 12.70 16.37
CA LEU A 315 -17.85 13.69 15.32
C LEU A 315 -16.53 14.41 15.05
N LEU A 316 -16.33 14.77 13.77
CA LEU A 316 -15.23 15.57 13.25
C LEU A 316 -15.82 16.86 12.68
N GLY A 317 -15.33 18.02 13.13
CA GLY A 317 -15.78 19.32 12.68
C GLY A 317 -14.66 20.12 12.03
N GLU A 318 -14.97 20.80 10.92
CA GLU A 318 -14.09 21.75 10.25
C GLU A 318 -14.79 23.09 10.08
N SER A 319 -14.09 24.18 10.38
CA SER A 319 -14.59 25.54 10.20
C SER A 319 -13.77 26.28 9.13
N SER A 320 -14.48 26.94 8.23
CA SER A 320 -13.86 27.84 7.24
C SER A 320 -13.27 29.09 7.89
N LEU A 321 -13.82 29.53 9.03
CA LEU A 321 -13.35 30.70 9.78
C LEU A 321 -12.70 30.31 11.11
N PRO A 322 -11.68 31.04 11.57
CA PRO A 322 -11.07 30.81 12.88
C PRO A 322 -12.08 31.06 14.01
N VAL A 323 -12.24 30.06 14.88
CA VAL A 323 -13.03 30.15 16.11
C VAL A 323 -12.08 30.42 17.27
N TYR A 324 -12.31 31.51 18.01
CA TYR A 324 -11.44 31.92 19.12
C TYR A 324 -11.96 31.46 20.49
N GLU A 325 -13.28 31.33 20.62
CA GLU A 325 -13.93 30.94 21.87
C GLU A 325 -14.00 29.42 22.02
N THR A 326 -13.94 28.95 23.26
CA THR A 326 -14.16 27.53 23.57
C THR A 326 -15.64 27.20 23.42
N LEU A 327 -15.99 26.32 22.47
CA LEU A 327 -17.39 25.98 22.13
C LEU A 327 -18.22 25.45 23.32
N THR A 328 -17.58 24.78 24.29
CA THR A 328 -18.26 24.25 25.48
C THR A 328 -18.35 25.27 26.63
N ALA A 329 -17.66 26.41 26.54
CA ALA A 329 -17.74 27.46 27.54
C ALA A 329 -18.97 28.34 27.26
N LYS A 330 -19.54 28.93 28.31
CA LYS A 330 -20.72 29.80 28.20
C LYS A 330 -20.54 30.93 27.17
N ALA A 331 -19.35 31.54 27.12
CA ALA A 331 -19.01 32.55 26.13
C ALA A 331 -19.11 32.03 24.69
N GLY A 332 -18.64 30.81 24.42
CA GLY A 332 -18.75 30.18 23.10
C GLY A 332 -20.18 29.78 22.76
N ILE A 333 -20.92 29.24 23.73
CA ILE A 333 -22.34 28.89 23.56
C ILE A 333 -23.16 30.14 23.18
N ASP A 334 -22.97 31.24 23.90
CA ASP A 334 -23.66 32.51 23.64
C ASP A 334 -23.22 33.13 22.29
N ALA A 335 -21.92 33.09 21.98
CA ALA A 335 -21.36 33.68 20.75
C ALA A 335 -21.86 33.01 19.47
N PHE A 336 -22.02 31.68 19.49
CA PHE A 336 -22.44 30.89 18.34
C PHE A 336 -23.90 30.40 18.42
N GLY A 337 -24.67 30.85 19.42
CA GLY A 337 -26.07 30.46 19.60
C GLY A 337 -26.25 28.94 19.77
N LEU A 338 -25.32 28.29 20.47
CA LEU A 338 -25.40 26.86 20.73
C LEU A 338 -26.44 26.55 21.80
N ASP A 339 -27.04 25.35 21.76
CA ASP A 339 -27.99 24.94 22.79
C ASP A 339 -27.23 24.41 24.01
N GLU A 340 -27.39 25.07 25.15
CA GLU A 340 -26.74 24.70 26.41
C GLU A 340 -27.12 23.28 26.88
N ALA A 341 -28.34 22.82 26.56
CA ALA A 341 -28.76 21.47 26.90
C ALA A 341 -28.03 20.41 26.06
N MET A 342 -27.83 20.66 24.76
CA MET A 342 -27.11 19.75 23.87
C MET A 342 -25.60 19.74 24.14
N MET A 343 -25.03 20.86 24.59
CA MET A 343 -23.58 20.97 24.82
C MET A 343 -23.12 20.45 26.19
N LYS A 344 -24.04 20.12 27.10
CA LYS A 344 -23.74 19.76 28.50
C LYS A 344 -22.86 18.51 28.64
N ASP A 345 -23.12 17.48 27.85
CA ASP A 345 -22.38 16.20 27.87
C ASP A 345 -21.40 16.09 26.69
N VAL A 346 -21.11 17.21 26.02
CA VAL A 346 -20.21 17.27 24.87
C VAL A 346 -18.84 17.72 25.30
N SER A 347 -17.81 17.04 24.79
CA SER A 347 -16.44 17.48 24.97
C SER A 347 -15.76 17.69 23.63
N VAL A 348 -15.10 18.84 23.50
CA VAL A 348 -14.47 19.25 22.26
C VAL A 348 -12.98 19.40 22.47
N VAL A 349 -12.18 18.79 21.59
CA VAL A 349 -10.75 19.03 21.49
C VAL A 349 -10.50 19.87 20.23
N PRO A 350 -10.20 21.16 20.39
CA PRO A 350 -9.97 22.04 19.26
C PRO A 350 -8.50 21.98 18.79
N PHE A 351 -8.32 22.14 17.49
CA PHE A 351 -7.03 22.15 16.81
C PHE A 351 -6.85 23.45 16.03
N ARG A 352 -5.64 23.98 16.11
CA ARG A 352 -5.16 25.05 15.24
C ARG A 352 -4.62 24.43 13.97
N ILE A 353 -4.86 25.04 12.83
CA ILE A 353 -4.41 24.53 11.53
C ILE A 353 -3.56 25.58 10.84
N ARG A 354 -2.37 25.16 10.41
CA ARG A 354 -1.62 25.82 9.34
C ARG A 354 -1.85 25.03 8.07
N GLU A 355 -2.35 25.70 7.04
CA GLU A 355 -2.56 25.08 5.73
C GLU A 355 -1.23 24.64 5.12
N GLY A 356 -1.29 23.49 4.45
CA GLY A 356 -0.15 22.83 3.85
C GLY A 356 -0.63 21.80 2.82
N ASP A 357 0.30 21.04 2.28
CA ASP A 357 0.03 19.93 1.38
C ASP A 357 -0.70 18.81 2.13
N ASP A 358 -1.72 18.20 1.52
CA ASP A 358 -2.32 17.00 2.09
C ASP A 358 -1.31 15.83 2.03
N ALA A 359 -0.92 15.29 3.18
CA ALA A 359 -0.02 14.15 3.26
C ALA A 359 -0.76 12.79 3.40
N SER A 360 -2.08 12.79 3.20
CA SER A 360 -2.89 11.58 3.28
C SER A 360 -2.59 10.61 2.13
N CYS A 361 -3.00 9.34 2.29
CA CYS A 361 -2.89 8.35 1.22
C CYS A 361 -3.75 8.65 -0.02
N LEU A 362 -4.62 9.66 0.05
CA LEU A 362 -5.42 10.11 -1.10
C LEU A 362 -4.65 11.08 -2.00
N ASN A 363 -3.57 11.69 -1.48
CA ASN A 363 -2.67 12.49 -2.30
C ASN A 363 -1.63 11.61 -2.99
N LEU A 364 -1.72 11.55 -4.32
CA LEU A 364 -0.75 10.86 -5.18
C LEU A 364 0.61 11.57 -5.23
N ASN A 365 0.61 12.89 -5.01
CA ASN A 365 1.83 13.69 -4.98
C ASN A 365 2.51 13.57 -3.61
N ARG A 366 3.84 13.71 -3.61
CA ARG A 366 4.60 13.77 -2.36
C ARG A 366 4.41 15.14 -1.69
N ALA A 367 3.73 15.16 -0.54
CA ALA A 367 3.63 16.35 0.29
C ALA A 367 5.02 16.85 0.69
N GLN A 368 5.30 18.12 0.43
CA GLN A 368 6.56 18.76 0.83
C GLN A 368 6.41 19.41 2.21
N ARG A 369 5.27 20.06 2.44
CA ARG A 369 4.94 20.76 3.68
C ARG A 369 3.55 20.33 4.14
N PRO A 370 3.43 19.21 4.86
CA PRO A 370 2.16 18.69 5.34
C PRO A 370 1.39 19.72 6.15
N VAL A 371 0.07 19.54 6.23
CA VAL A 371 -0.77 20.30 7.16
C VAL A 371 -0.24 20.12 8.58
N LEU A 372 0.12 21.24 9.22
CA LEU A 372 0.61 21.26 10.60
C LEU A 372 -0.52 21.68 11.52
N VAL A 373 -0.77 20.91 12.57
CA VAL A 373 -1.82 21.18 13.55
C VAL A 373 -1.26 21.30 14.96
N GLY A 374 -1.76 22.31 15.68
CA GLY A 374 -1.46 22.54 17.09
C GLY A 374 -2.61 22.09 17.97
N VAL A 375 -2.34 21.27 18.99
CA VAL A 375 -3.34 20.81 19.96
C VAL A 375 -2.79 20.83 21.37
N ASN A 376 -3.66 21.08 22.35
CA ASN A 376 -3.33 20.83 23.74
C ASN A 376 -3.25 19.31 23.99
N ALA A 377 -2.03 18.78 23.98
CA ALA A 377 -1.77 17.36 24.12
C ALA A 377 -2.29 16.78 25.45
N GLY A 378 -2.47 17.61 26.48
CA GLY A 378 -3.05 17.20 27.77
C GLY A 378 -4.47 16.66 27.63
N LEU A 379 -5.31 17.28 26.79
CA LEU A 379 -6.70 16.84 26.57
C LEU A 379 -6.76 15.44 25.95
N LEU A 380 -5.82 15.12 25.06
CA LEU A 380 -5.73 13.79 24.42
C LEU A 380 -5.10 12.76 25.35
N ALA A 381 -4.08 13.16 26.12
CA ALA A 381 -3.38 12.30 27.07
C ALA A 381 -4.28 11.85 28.23
N GLU A 382 -5.04 12.77 28.83
CA GLU A 382 -5.98 12.46 29.93
C GLU A 382 -7.05 11.46 29.49
N ARG A 383 -7.46 11.55 28.22
CA ARG A 383 -8.46 10.66 27.63
C ARG A 383 -7.91 9.29 27.26
N LYS A 384 -6.58 9.15 27.13
CA LYS A 384 -5.91 8.02 26.46
C LYS A 384 -6.52 7.79 25.07
N ALA A 385 -6.70 8.88 24.34
CA ALA A 385 -7.27 8.85 23.00
C ALA A 385 -6.24 8.33 21.99
N PHE A 386 -6.74 7.52 21.05
CA PHE A 386 -6.05 6.88 19.94
C PHE A 386 -5.13 5.72 20.32
N ALA A 387 -5.07 4.72 19.43
CA ALA A 387 -4.03 3.69 19.49
C ALA A 387 -2.73 4.19 18.86
N PHE A 388 -1.60 3.79 19.46
CA PHE A 388 -0.28 4.09 18.94
C PHE A 388 0.34 2.87 18.26
N ALA A 389 0.86 3.07 17.06
CA ALA A 389 1.74 2.11 16.41
C ALA A 389 3.15 2.16 17.03
N SER A 390 3.55 3.34 17.51
CA SER A 390 4.85 3.56 18.16
C SER A 390 4.86 4.79 19.06
N GLY A 391 5.71 4.80 20.10
CA GLY A 391 5.78 5.87 21.11
C GLY A 391 4.87 5.65 22.33
N GLY A 392 3.72 4.99 22.13
CA GLY A 392 2.75 4.68 23.20
C GLY A 392 2.11 5.94 23.81
N ASP A 393 1.36 5.77 24.91
CA ASP A 393 0.63 6.87 25.58
C ASP A 393 1.54 8.03 26.02
N ALA A 394 2.83 7.76 26.27
CA ALA A 394 3.82 8.77 26.64
C ALA A 394 4.14 9.74 25.49
N ALA A 395 3.80 9.40 24.24
CA ALA A 395 4.04 10.24 23.08
C ALA A 395 3.31 11.58 23.18
N TRP A 396 2.08 11.62 23.72
CA TRP A 396 1.36 12.88 23.94
C TRP A 396 2.11 13.82 24.87
N THR A 397 2.69 13.29 25.95
CA THR A 397 3.51 14.07 26.89
C THR A 397 4.85 14.49 26.28
N ALA A 398 5.37 13.72 25.33
CA ALA A 398 6.61 14.02 24.62
C ALA A 398 6.48 15.13 23.56
N LEU A 399 5.26 15.63 23.29
CA LEU A 399 5.04 16.80 22.41
C LEU A 399 5.45 18.12 23.06
N LYS A 400 5.73 18.16 24.37
CA LYS A 400 6.19 19.38 25.02
C LYS A 400 7.53 19.83 24.40
N PRO A 401 7.67 21.11 24.04
CA PRO A 401 8.89 21.60 23.40
C PRO A 401 10.08 21.49 24.36
N ASP A 402 11.13 20.82 23.90
CA ASP A 402 12.41 20.68 24.62
C ASP A 402 13.56 20.98 23.65
N GLY A 403 13.76 22.28 23.36
CA GLY A 403 14.81 22.78 22.48
C GLY A 403 14.31 23.38 21.16
N ASP A 404 15.23 23.49 20.20
CA ASP A 404 15.03 24.15 18.90
C ASP A 404 14.30 23.25 17.87
N VAL A 405 14.16 21.97 18.19
CA VAL A 405 13.49 20.97 17.34
C VAL A 405 12.15 20.62 17.96
N ILE A 406 11.06 20.83 17.21
CA ILE A 406 9.71 20.64 17.72
C ILE A 406 9.30 19.17 17.60
N PRO A 407 8.95 18.48 18.68
CA PRO A 407 8.44 17.12 18.59
C PRO A 407 7.04 17.10 17.96
N ALA A 408 6.79 16.11 17.10
CA ALA A 408 5.52 15.90 16.43
C ALA A 408 5.08 14.44 16.42
N ILE A 409 3.77 14.24 16.29
CA ILE A 409 3.13 12.94 16.07
C ILE A 409 2.41 12.98 14.72
N ALA A 410 2.40 11.87 14.01
CA ALA A 410 1.66 11.71 12.77
C ALA A 410 0.94 10.36 12.74
N ASP A 411 -0.03 10.21 11.85
CA ASP A 411 -0.56 8.88 11.54
C ASP A 411 0.53 8.00 10.90
N GLN A 412 0.57 6.71 11.25
CA GLN A 412 1.55 5.77 10.72
C GLN A 412 1.51 5.72 9.19
N ALA A 413 0.33 5.74 8.57
CA ALA A 413 0.24 5.68 7.13
C ALA A 413 0.71 6.99 6.48
N THR A 414 0.44 8.13 7.12
CA THR A 414 0.93 9.45 6.68
C THR A 414 2.45 9.52 6.76
N ALA A 415 3.04 9.12 7.89
CA ALA A 415 4.49 9.11 8.07
C ALA A 415 5.18 8.15 7.08
N MET A 416 4.75 6.88 7.05
CA MET A 416 5.42 5.83 6.28
C MET A 416 5.18 5.92 4.77
N TRP A 417 3.93 6.13 4.34
CA TRP A 417 3.55 6.12 2.92
C TRP A 417 3.49 7.52 2.31
N GLY A 418 2.99 8.51 3.05
CA GLY A 418 2.85 9.89 2.55
C GLY A 418 4.20 10.64 2.52
N LEU A 419 4.97 10.53 3.60
CA LEU A 419 6.20 11.32 3.80
C LEU A 419 7.49 10.52 3.64
N GLY A 420 7.42 9.20 3.87
CA GLY A 420 8.59 8.32 3.90
C GLY A 420 9.48 8.58 5.12
N LEU A 421 8.88 8.97 6.25
CA LEU A 421 9.56 9.27 7.52
C LEU A 421 9.36 8.14 8.54
N GLY A 422 10.39 7.86 9.31
CA GLY A 422 10.36 7.02 10.50
C GLY A 422 10.47 7.84 11.79
N ILE A 423 10.36 7.17 12.93
CA ILE A 423 10.57 7.80 14.24
C ILE A 423 12.00 8.34 14.31
N GLY A 424 12.14 9.59 14.72
CA GLY A 424 13.41 10.27 14.87
C GLY A 424 13.81 11.13 13.67
N ASP A 425 13.16 10.95 12.53
CA ASP A 425 13.40 11.78 11.34
C ASP A 425 12.78 13.17 11.53
N THR A 426 13.37 14.17 10.86
CA THR A 426 12.94 15.56 10.92
C THR A 426 12.39 16.03 9.58
N LEU A 427 11.43 16.95 9.65
CA LEU A 427 10.86 17.65 8.51
C LEU A 427 10.98 19.15 8.73
N LYS A 428 11.34 19.88 7.68
CA LYS A 428 11.52 21.32 7.72
C LYS A 428 10.21 22.05 7.47
N TYR A 429 9.95 23.07 8.28
CA TYR A 429 8.83 24.00 8.13
C TYR A 429 9.35 25.43 8.12
N GLU A 430 8.55 26.36 7.62
CA GLU A 430 8.81 27.80 7.68
C GLU A 430 7.82 28.47 8.62
N ASP A 431 8.32 29.31 9.53
CA ASP A 431 7.50 30.10 10.44
C ASP A 431 6.81 31.28 9.71
N ALA A 432 5.96 32.03 10.42
CA ALA A 432 5.30 33.22 9.85
C ALA A 432 6.28 34.33 9.41
N SER A 433 7.52 34.31 9.91
CA SER A 433 8.60 35.25 9.58
C SER A 433 9.50 34.76 8.44
N GLY A 434 9.22 33.58 7.86
CA GLY A 434 10.03 32.95 6.82
C GLY A 434 11.31 32.26 7.32
N ARG A 435 11.47 32.03 8.63
CA ARG A 435 12.59 31.27 9.19
C ARG A 435 12.28 29.78 9.16
N GLU A 436 13.26 28.98 8.75
CA GLU A 436 13.15 27.52 8.80
C GLU A 436 13.27 27.01 10.24
N PHE A 437 12.42 26.05 10.60
CA PHE A 437 12.54 25.26 11.83
C PHE A 437 12.30 23.77 11.54
N GLU A 438 12.79 22.91 12.43
CA GLU A 438 12.70 21.46 12.25
C GLU A 438 11.65 20.84 13.18
N VAL A 439 10.86 19.94 12.61
CA VAL A 439 9.83 19.17 13.30
C VAL A 439 10.22 17.70 13.28
N LYS A 440 10.40 17.09 14.45
CA LYS A 440 10.86 15.70 14.62
C LYS A 440 9.72 14.76 14.94
N LEU A 441 9.62 13.65 14.21
CA LEU A 441 8.61 12.63 14.50
C LEU A 441 8.99 11.82 15.75
N VAL A 442 8.21 11.94 16.83
CA VAL A 442 8.44 11.24 18.11
C VAL A 442 7.48 10.08 18.35
N GLY A 443 6.35 10.03 17.64
CA GLY A 443 5.36 8.97 17.77
C GLY A 443 4.50 8.81 16.52
N MET A 444 3.86 7.64 16.39
CA MET A 444 2.94 7.35 15.28
C MET A 444 1.62 6.76 15.77
N LEU A 445 0.51 7.34 15.32
CA LEU A 445 -0.85 6.82 15.58
C LEU A 445 -1.14 5.63 14.66
N ALA A 446 -1.88 4.64 15.17
CA ALA A 446 -2.26 3.43 14.43
C ALA A 446 -3.60 3.62 13.72
N GLY A 447 -3.57 4.06 12.45
CA GLY A 447 -4.75 4.10 11.58
C GLY A 447 -5.83 5.05 12.08
N SER A 448 -5.51 6.35 12.12
CA SER A 448 -6.31 7.40 12.74
C SER A 448 -7.02 8.32 11.74
N VAL A 449 -8.06 9.02 12.21
CA VAL A 449 -8.77 10.08 11.46
C VAL A 449 -7.91 11.33 11.24
N LEU A 450 -6.74 11.41 11.87
CA LEU A 450 -5.79 12.53 11.75
C LEU A 450 -4.78 12.33 10.60
N GLN A 451 -5.09 11.43 9.65
CA GLN A 451 -4.29 11.25 8.44
C GLN A 451 -4.11 12.56 7.66
N GLY A 452 -2.93 12.70 7.06
CA GLY A 452 -2.50 13.88 6.30
C GLY A 452 -2.00 15.05 7.15
N LYS A 453 -2.02 14.94 8.48
CA LYS A 453 -1.66 16.02 9.41
C LYS A 453 -0.44 15.65 10.26
N MET A 454 0.37 16.66 10.58
CA MET A 454 1.46 16.61 11.55
C MET A 454 1.01 17.33 12.83
N ILE A 455 1.05 16.66 13.97
CA ILE A 455 0.48 17.15 15.23
C ILE A 455 1.61 17.61 16.15
N ILE A 456 1.57 18.86 16.59
CA ILE A 456 2.50 19.45 17.56
C ILE A 456 1.75 20.03 18.75
N ASP A 457 2.47 20.36 19.82
CA ASP A 457 1.91 21.07 20.97
C ASP A 457 1.43 22.47 20.57
N GLU A 458 0.29 22.87 21.14
CA GLU A 458 -0.34 24.17 20.87
C GLU A 458 0.56 25.37 21.19
N GLN A 459 1.34 25.31 22.28
CA GLN A 459 2.20 26.44 22.67
C GLN A 459 3.34 26.63 21.67
N ALA A 460 3.93 25.52 21.22
CA ALA A 460 4.94 25.53 20.17
C ALA A 460 4.36 26.06 18.84
N PHE A 461 3.15 25.64 18.48
CA PHE A 461 2.47 26.13 17.28
C PHE A 461 2.30 27.66 17.31
N LEU A 462 1.80 28.22 18.42
CA LEU A 462 1.57 29.66 18.55
C LEU A 462 2.87 30.49 18.58
N ALA A 463 3.98 29.92 19.05
CA ALA A 463 5.28 30.60 19.04
C ALA A 463 5.80 30.84 17.61
N HIS A 464 5.52 29.91 16.68
CA HIS A 464 5.94 30.01 15.27
C HIS A 464 4.87 30.64 14.36
N TYR A 465 3.58 30.50 14.70
CA TYR A 465 2.44 30.98 13.92
C TYR A 465 1.46 31.81 14.75
N PRO A 466 1.86 33.02 15.19
CA PRO A 466 0.97 33.92 15.92
C PRO A 466 -0.20 34.43 15.06
N ASP A 467 -0.08 34.38 13.74
CA ASP A 467 -1.12 34.72 12.75
C ASP A 467 -2.26 33.68 12.70
N ALA A 468 -1.96 32.41 12.99
CA ALA A 468 -2.93 31.31 13.01
C ALA A 468 -3.54 31.09 14.41
N SER A 469 -4.04 32.16 15.02
CA SER A 469 -4.50 32.20 16.41
C SER A 469 -5.94 31.72 16.67
N GLY A 470 -6.66 31.19 15.67
CA GLY A 470 -7.98 30.57 15.87
C GLY A 470 -7.98 29.06 15.65
N TYR A 471 -9.00 28.39 16.20
CA TYR A 471 -9.26 26.97 15.99
C TYR A 471 -10.08 26.76 14.73
N ARG A 472 -9.76 25.72 13.95
CA ARG A 472 -10.45 25.41 12.67
C ARG A 472 -10.82 23.95 12.52
N PHE A 473 -10.31 23.07 13.37
CA PHE A 473 -10.62 21.64 13.35
C PHE A 473 -10.97 21.17 14.76
N PHE A 474 -11.97 20.30 14.88
CA PHE A 474 -12.56 19.93 16.16
C PHE A 474 -12.82 18.44 16.21
N LEU A 475 -12.32 17.78 17.25
CA LEU A 475 -12.74 16.43 17.61
C LEU A 475 -13.80 16.54 18.70
N ILE A 476 -14.97 15.96 18.45
CA ILE A 476 -16.15 16.15 19.30
C ILE A 476 -16.61 14.78 19.81
N ASP A 477 -16.62 14.67 21.13
CA ASP A 477 -17.08 13.51 21.88
C ASP A 477 -18.50 13.78 22.39
N THR A 478 -19.42 12.89 22.05
CA THR A 478 -20.85 12.96 22.37
C THR A 478 -21.43 11.55 22.37
N PRO A 479 -22.47 11.28 23.18
CA PRO A 479 -23.21 10.01 23.09
C PRO A 479 -23.72 9.72 21.68
N GLU A 480 -23.68 8.46 21.26
CA GLU A 480 -24.04 8.05 19.89
C GLU A 480 -25.50 8.40 19.54
N SER A 481 -26.41 8.40 20.52
CA SER A 481 -27.81 8.78 20.33
C SER A 481 -27.99 10.23 19.89
N ASP A 482 -27.08 11.11 20.30
CA ASP A 482 -27.23 12.56 20.19
C ASP A 482 -26.32 13.12 19.08
N ALA A 483 -25.39 12.31 18.57
CA ALA A 483 -24.40 12.71 17.57
C ALA A 483 -25.02 13.29 16.28
N ALA A 484 -26.12 12.69 15.79
CA ALA A 484 -26.78 13.17 14.58
C ALA A 484 -27.47 14.54 14.78
N GLU A 485 -28.12 14.72 15.92
CA GLU A 485 -28.80 15.97 16.27
C GLU A 485 -27.80 17.10 16.52
N LEU A 486 -26.73 16.80 17.28
CA LEU A 486 -25.63 17.73 17.54
C LEU A 486 -24.92 18.14 16.24
N SER A 487 -24.64 17.20 15.33
CA SER A 487 -24.05 17.51 14.03
C SER A 487 -24.92 18.47 13.21
N ALA A 488 -26.24 18.24 13.18
CA ALA A 488 -27.17 19.13 12.49
C ALA A 488 -27.29 20.51 13.16
N HIS A 489 -27.13 20.60 14.48
CA HIS A 489 -27.08 21.87 15.20
C HIS A 489 -25.81 22.65 14.89
N LEU A 490 -24.65 22.01 14.99
CA LEU A 490 -23.34 22.64 14.74
C LEU A 490 -23.15 23.07 13.28
N THR A 491 -23.77 22.39 12.31
CA THR A 491 -23.65 22.75 10.89
C THR A 491 -24.57 23.92 10.51
N ARG A 492 -25.61 24.21 11.30
CA ARG A 492 -26.55 25.31 11.03
C ARG A 492 -26.01 26.67 11.45
N GLN A 493 -25.14 26.70 12.46
CA GLN A 493 -24.45 27.88 12.96
C GLN A 493 -23.15 28.08 12.18
#